data_AF-A0A0W0VEI1-F1
#
_entry.id   AF-A0A0W0VEI1-F1
#
_cell.length_a   1.000
_cell.length_b   1.000
_cell.length_c   1.000
_cell.angle_alpha   90.00
_cell.angle_beta   90.00
_cell.angle_gamma   90.00
#
_symmetry.space_group_name_H-M   'P 1'
#
loop_
_entity.id
_entity.type
_entity.pdbx_description
1 polymer ?
#
loop_
_entity_poly.entity_id
_entity_poly.type
_entity_poly.pdbx_seq_one_letter_code
_entity_poly.pdbx_strand_id
1 'polypeptide(L)'
;MIRLFAWLWLAFPLVCFSSIEVNGKYEAQKICPLYVSKNKRTNPDGAVIQLRENYEIREVNRSNNPDWLRLIVPNLTPSLRWVHADCGIFYFEAHGKNSCEQLPNLADSYILALSWHPGFCQSYGYEAGKAECKHLKANAYSAHHLILHGLWPNQQICGEHYGYCAVNPRKNHCDYPPLAFSAKVDERLRQFMPSYAAGTCLERHEWYKHGSCQILTNDAYFSLAMRLNDEFNHSALGEFISVHAGDKVKREQLRKLVVQSFGQTAAQRVYFGCKDGLLVDVWLQLPALIPQQESLFDLMQKSADFKYNESCPRDIRISDFNADAW
;
A
#
# COMPACT_ATOMS: atom_id res chain seq x y z
N MET A 1 -46.17 29.12 8.36
CA MET A 1 -45.34 27.95 8.01
C MET A 1 -43.98 28.44 7.55
N ILE A 2 -43.02 28.54 8.47
CA ILE A 2 -41.66 29.04 8.19
C ILE A 2 -40.76 27.81 8.02
N ARG A 3 -40.25 27.56 6.81
CA ARG A 3 -39.29 26.50 6.54
C ARG A 3 -37.87 27.05 6.72
N LEU A 4 -37.24 26.70 7.84
CA LEU A 4 -35.81 26.91 8.08
C LEU A 4 -35.01 25.85 7.31
N PHE A 5 -34.25 26.27 6.29
CA PHE A 5 -33.23 25.44 5.65
C PHE A 5 -31.93 25.56 6.45
N ALA A 6 -31.59 24.52 7.21
CA ALA A 6 -30.28 24.39 7.84
C ALA A 6 -29.26 23.95 6.78
N TRP A 7 -28.34 24.84 6.41
CA TRP A 7 -27.19 24.50 5.59
C TRP A 7 -26.12 23.85 6.47
N LEU A 8 -25.98 22.53 6.37
CA LEU A 8 -24.84 21.79 6.90
C LEU A 8 -23.60 22.16 6.08
N TRP A 9 -22.75 23.01 6.63
CA TRP A 9 -21.39 23.21 6.15
C TRP A 9 -20.58 21.94 6.43
N LEU A 10 -20.36 21.14 5.38
CA LEU A 10 -19.33 20.10 5.37
C LEU A 10 -17.97 20.78 5.45
N ALA A 11 -17.43 20.89 6.66
CA ALA A 11 -16.03 21.23 6.87
C ALA A 11 -15.19 20.04 6.40
N PHE A 12 -14.72 20.10 5.15
CA PHE A 12 -13.62 19.25 4.70
C PHE A 12 -12.40 19.56 5.58
N PRO A 13 -11.82 18.58 6.28
CA PRO A 13 -10.53 18.78 6.92
C PRO A 13 -9.52 19.04 5.80
N LEU A 14 -9.06 20.28 5.71
CA LEU A 14 -7.87 20.62 4.94
C LEU A 14 -6.71 19.85 5.57
N VAL A 15 -6.34 18.73 4.94
CA VAL A 15 -5.09 18.05 5.24
C VAL A 15 -3.98 19.05 4.90
N CYS A 16 -3.42 19.69 5.93
CA CYS A 16 -2.21 20.48 5.79
C CYS A 16 -1.08 19.51 5.47
N PHE A 17 -0.78 19.34 4.18
CA PHE A 17 0.47 18.74 3.77
C PHE A 17 1.60 19.67 4.23
N SER A 18 2.33 19.24 5.26
CA SER A 18 3.64 19.80 5.58
C SER A 18 4.51 19.70 4.32
N SER A 19 5.32 20.73 4.06
CA SER A 19 6.32 20.64 2.99
C SER A 19 7.35 19.55 3.30
N ILE A 20 7.93 18.97 2.24
CA ILE A 20 8.96 17.93 2.29
C ILE A 20 10.29 18.58 1.92
N GLU A 21 11.32 18.42 2.75
CA GLU A 21 12.66 18.93 2.45
C GLU A 21 13.36 18.11 1.36
N VAL A 22 14.02 18.81 0.45
CA VAL A 22 14.69 18.23 -0.72
C VAL A 22 15.99 18.96 -1.02
N ASN A 23 16.90 18.31 -1.76
CA ASN A 23 17.95 18.98 -2.52
C ASN A 23 17.62 18.83 -3.99
N GLY A 24 17.37 19.93 -4.67
CA GLY A 24 17.13 19.89 -6.10
C GLY A 24 17.65 21.10 -6.82
N LYS A 25 17.67 20.99 -8.15
CA LYS A 25 17.86 22.13 -9.02
C LYS A 25 16.60 22.35 -9.84
N TYR A 26 16.38 23.61 -10.13
CA TYR A 26 15.28 24.11 -10.92
C TYR A 26 15.83 25.03 -11.99
N GLU A 27 15.48 24.79 -13.25
CA GLU A 27 15.77 25.66 -14.38
C GLU A 27 14.49 26.33 -14.86
N ALA A 28 14.44 27.65 -14.82
CA ALA A 28 13.27 28.43 -15.20
C ALA A 28 13.03 28.43 -16.72
N GLN A 29 11.87 27.92 -17.15
CA GLN A 29 11.45 27.92 -18.56
C GLN A 29 10.37 28.96 -18.87
N LYS A 30 9.69 29.48 -17.85
CA LYS A 30 8.64 30.50 -17.94
C LYS A 30 8.83 31.54 -16.84
N ILE A 31 8.43 32.77 -17.13
CA ILE A 31 8.36 33.83 -16.11
C ILE A 31 7.11 33.56 -15.26
N CYS A 32 7.32 33.31 -13.98
CA CYS A 32 6.28 32.97 -13.02
C CYS A 32 6.46 33.72 -11.70
N PRO A 33 5.37 34.03 -10.99
CA PRO A 33 5.42 34.69 -9.69
C PRO A 33 6.06 33.81 -8.62
N LEU A 34 6.81 34.45 -7.73
CA LEU A 34 7.47 33.85 -6.57
C LEU A 34 6.69 34.23 -5.30
N TYR A 35 6.11 33.25 -4.61
CA TYR A 35 5.24 33.51 -3.46
C TYR A 35 5.91 33.21 -2.12
N VAL A 36 5.67 34.05 -1.12
CA VAL A 36 5.96 33.73 0.29
C VAL A 36 5.04 32.61 0.78
N SER A 37 3.77 32.63 0.36
CA SER A 37 2.77 31.60 0.67
C SER A 37 2.07 31.14 -0.60
N LYS A 38 2.24 29.87 -0.98
CA LYS A 38 1.54 29.25 -2.12
C LYS A 38 0.01 29.25 -1.97
N ASN A 39 -0.48 29.00 -0.75
CA ASN A 39 -1.92 28.88 -0.49
C ASN A 39 -2.64 30.24 -0.54
N LYS A 40 -2.01 31.29 0.01
CA LYS A 40 -2.54 32.66 0.00
C LYS A 40 -2.11 33.47 -1.22
N ARG A 41 -1.26 32.89 -2.10
CA ARG A 41 -0.60 33.57 -3.22
C ARG A 41 0.03 34.91 -2.82
N THR A 42 0.63 34.95 -1.63
CA THR A 42 1.23 36.18 -1.08
C THR A 42 2.57 36.46 -1.75
N ASN A 43 2.67 37.56 -2.48
CA ASN A 43 3.87 38.04 -3.17
C ASN A 43 3.98 39.57 -3.01
N PRO A 44 4.40 40.06 -1.83
CA PRO A 44 4.36 41.49 -1.51
C PRO A 44 5.38 42.32 -2.28
N ASP A 45 6.47 41.69 -2.71
CA ASP A 45 7.57 42.28 -3.47
C ASP A 45 7.40 42.15 -4.99
N GLY A 46 6.30 41.55 -5.45
CA GLY A 46 6.03 41.34 -6.88
C GLY A 46 7.09 40.49 -7.58
N ALA A 47 7.83 39.68 -6.81
CA ALA A 47 8.97 38.92 -7.31
C ALA A 47 8.53 37.89 -8.35
N VAL A 48 9.34 37.76 -9.39
CA VAL A 48 9.18 36.76 -10.46
C VAL A 48 10.47 36.00 -10.66
N ILE A 49 10.34 34.76 -11.13
CA ILE A 49 11.49 33.95 -11.51
C ILE A 49 12.14 34.51 -12.77
N GLN A 50 13.47 34.48 -12.84
CA GLN A 50 14.23 34.96 -13.98
C GLN A 50 14.41 33.82 -14.99
N LEU A 51 14.19 34.11 -16.27
CA LEU A 51 14.17 33.10 -17.32
C LEU A 51 15.57 32.51 -17.55
N ARG A 52 15.66 31.19 -17.74
CA ARG A 52 16.91 30.42 -17.92
C ARG A 52 17.90 30.47 -16.76
N GLU A 53 17.50 31.05 -15.62
CA GLU A 53 18.28 30.99 -14.40
C GLU A 53 18.08 29.66 -13.68
N ASN A 54 19.10 29.28 -12.91
CA ASN A 54 19.10 28.07 -12.09
C ASN A 54 18.90 28.42 -10.62
N TYR A 55 18.06 27.65 -9.94
CA TYR A 55 17.72 27.84 -8.54
C TYR A 55 17.86 26.52 -7.77
N GLU A 56 18.18 26.62 -6.48
CA GLU A 56 18.11 25.48 -5.56
C GLU A 56 16.69 25.28 -5.06
N ILE A 57 16.21 24.03 -5.10
CA ILE A 57 14.95 23.61 -4.47
C ILE A 57 15.27 23.15 -3.05
N ARG A 58 14.54 23.67 -2.08
CA ARG A 58 14.63 23.26 -0.66
C ARG A 58 13.42 22.48 -0.18
N GLU A 59 12.25 22.75 -0.73
CA GLU A 59 11.05 22.02 -0.34
C GLU A 59 10.14 21.72 -1.52
N VAL A 60 9.37 20.64 -1.43
CA VAL A 60 8.25 20.32 -2.33
C VAL A 60 6.97 20.12 -1.53
N ASN A 61 5.82 20.32 -2.16
CA ASN A 61 4.53 20.08 -1.49
C ASN A 61 4.13 18.60 -1.42
N ARG A 62 4.73 17.74 -2.24
CA ARG A 62 4.50 16.29 -2.29
C ARG A 62 5.69 15.60 -2.99
N SER A 63 5.97 14.34 -2.66
CA SER A 63 7.12 13.60 -3.17
C SER A 63 6.97 13.20 -4.64
N ASN A 64 5.78 12.77 -5.04
CA ASN A 64 5.47 12.38 -6.42
C ASN A 64 4.75 13.51 -7.14
N ASN A 65 5.32 13.92 -8.28
CA ASN A 65 4.77 14.92 -9.20
C ASN A 65 4.29 16.21 -8.50
N PRO A 66 5.20 16.97 -7.84
CA PRO A 66 4.84 18.18 -7.12
C PRO A 66 4.31 19.27 -8.05
N ASP A 67 3.31 20.03 -7.60
CA ASP A 67 2.84 21.24 -8.29
C ASP A 67 3.50 22.51 -7.73
N TRP A 68 4.13 22.42 -6.55
CA TRP A 68 4.78 23.56 -5.92
C TRP A 68 6.17 23.19 -5.42
N LEU A 69 7.13 24.05 -5.76
CA LEU A 69 8.53 23.96 -5.39
C LEU A 69 8.91 25.21 -4.59
N ARG A 70 9.65 25.04 -3.49
CA ARG A 70 10.17 26.15 -2.70
C ARG A 70 11.65 26.34 -2.99
N LEU A 71 11.97 27.44 -3.65
CA LEU A 71 13.30 27.78 -4.12
C LEU A 71 14.03 28.68 -3.12
N ILE A 72 15.35 28.59 -3.07
CA ILE A 72 16.19 29.66 -2.50
C ILE A 72 16.39 30.74 -3.55
N VAL A 73 16.02 31.98 -3.20
CA VAL A 73 16.25 33.17 -3.98
C VAL A 73 17.08 34.14 -3.11
N PRO A 74 18.41 34.17 -3.27
CA PRO A 74 19.32 34.83 -2.32
C PRO A 74 19.04 36.32 -2.08
N ASN A 75 18.47 37.01 -3.06
CA ASN A 75 18.25 38.47 -3.04
C ASN A 75 16.85 38.88 -2.55
N LEU A 76 16.07 37.96 -2.00
CA LEU A 76 14.73 38.24 -1.47
C LEU A 76 14.65 37.97 0.03
N THR A 77 13.74 38.67 0.72
CA THR A 77 13.44 38.46 2.13
C THR A 77 11.95 38.14 2.30
N PRO A 78 11.56 36.95 2.80
CA PRO A 78 12.44 35.80 3.09
C PRO A 78 13.12 35.26 1.82
N SER A 79 14.22 34.52 1.92
CA SER A 79 14.89 33.99 0.72
C SER A 79 14.15 32.82 0.09
N LEU A 80 13.33 32.11 0.86
CA LEU A 80 12.52 30.98 0.37
C LEU A 80 11.24 31.49 -0.32
N ARG A 81 11.05 31.09 -1.58
CA ARG A 81 9.86 31.44 -2.38
C ARG A 81 9.27 30.21 -3.06
N TRP A 82 7.95 30.11 -3.06
CA TRP A 82 7.20 29.10 -3.79
C TRP A 82 7.02 29.49 -5.26
N VAL A 83 7.29 28.56 -6.17
CA VAL A 83 6.96 28.65 -7.60
C VAL A 83 6.13 27.43 -7.99
N HIS A 84 5.31 27.57 -9.02
CA HIS A 84 4.59 26.45 -9.59
C HIS A 84 5.54 25.59 -10.44
N ALA A 85 5.36 24.27 -10.38
CA ALA A 85 6.28 23.31 -10.99
C ALA A 85 6.29 23.38 -12.53
N ASP A 86 5.18 23.77 -13.15
CA ASP A 86 5.04 23.90 -14.62
C ASP A 86 5.81 25.08 -15.25
N CYS A 87 6.44 25.90 -14.41
CA CYS A 87 7.21 27.08 -14.80
C CYS A 87 8.64 26.75 -15.20
N GLY A 88 9.10 25.51 -14.97
CA GLY A 88 10.48 25.13 -15.20
C GLY A 88 10.67 23.63 -15.28
N ILE A 89 11.91 23.25 -15.58
CA ILE A 89 12.36 21.87 -15.51
C ILE A 89 13.06 21.71 -14.17
N PHE A 90 12.76 20.64 -13.46
CA PHE A 90 13.35 20.40 -12.16
C PHE A 90 13.74 18.95 -12.01
N TYR A 91 14.75 18.78 -11.17
CA TYR A 91 15.20 17.49 -10.69
C TYR A 91 15.58 17.71 -9.24
N PHE A 92 14.93 16.97 -8.36
CA PHE A 92 15.26 16.97 -6.95
C PHE A 92 15.48 15.55 -6.50
N GLU A 93 16.44 15.41 -5.61
CA GLU A 93 16.48 14.31 -4.69
C GLU A 93 15.71 14.83 -3.48
N ALA A 94 14.61 14.16 -3.11
CA ALA A 94 14.15 14.36 -1.75
C ALA A 94 15.36 14.11 -0.84
N HIS A 95 15.46 14.78 0.30
CA HIS A 95 16.29 14.23 1.36
C HIS A 95 15.65 12.89 1.73
N GLY A 96 15.92 11.87 0.92
CA GLY A 96 15.69 10.48 1.25
C GLY A 96 16.50 10.31 2.50
N LYS A 97 15.81 9.97 3.58
CA LYS A 97 16.48 9.52 4.79
C LYS A 97 17.53 8.50 4.34
N ASN A 98 18.82 8.77 4.53
CA ASN A 98 19.93 7.92 4.06
C ASN A 98 20.02 6.59 4.83
N SER A 99 19.03 6.31 5.67
CA SER A 99 18.93 5.17 6.55
C SER A 99 17.48 4.76 6.64
N CYS A 100 17.23 3.46 6.61
CA CYS A 100 15.93 2.90 6.93
C CYS A 100 15.51 3.32 8.35
N GLU A 101 14.47 4.15 8.45
CA GLU A 101 13.90 4.57 9.73
C GLU A 101 12.62 3.80 10.02
N GLN A 102 12.56 3.14 11.18
CA GLN A 102 11.39 2.41 11.68
C GLN A 102 10.43 3.34 12.42
N LEU A 103 10.01 4.41 11.74
CA LEU A 103 9.01 5.35 12.26
C LEU A 103 7.74 5.28 11.43
N PRO A 104 6.55 5.53 12.04
CA PRO A 104 5.30 5.52 11.30
C PRO A 104 5.24 6.61 10.22
N ASN A 105 4.41 6.38 9.21
CA ASN A 105 4.05 7.34 8.16
C ASN A 105 5.23 7.73 7.23
N LEU A 106 6.19 6.83 7.04
CA LEU A 106 7.31 7.02 6.11
C LEU A 106 7.23 6.11 4.87
N ALA A 107 6.15 5.34 4.73
CA ALA A 107 5.98 4.43 3.61
C ALA A 107 5.94 5.18 2.27
N ASP A 108 6.70 4.69 1.29
CA ASP A 108 6.68 5.15 -0.10
C ASP A 108 5.83 4.24 -1.00
N SER A 109 5.37 3.12 -0.43
CA SER A 109 4.58 2.12 -1.12
C SER A 109 3.91 1.16 -0.13
N TYR A 110 3.05 0.27 -0.65
CA TYR A 110 2.43 -0.78 0.13
C TYR A 110 2.49 -2.11 -0.62
N ILE A 111 2.49 -3.23 0.11
CA ILE A 111 2.23 -4.56 -0.42
C ILE A 111 0.92 -5.07 0.15
N LEU A 112 -0.05 -5.37 -0.70
CA LEU A 112 -1.17 -6.24 -0.30
C LEU A 112 -0.72 -7.68 -0.48
N ALA A 113 -0.55 -8.40 0.64
CA ALA A 113 -0.18 -9.79 0.68
C ALA A 113 -1.42 -10.66 0.87
N LEU A 114 -1.70 -11.52 -0.09
CA LEU A 114 -2.84 -12.42 -0.11
C LEU A 114 -2.36 -13.86 -0.19
N SER A 115 -2.86 -14.77 0.63
CA SER A 115 -2.46 -16.18 0.62
C SER A 115 -3.54 -17.07 0.01
N TRP A 116 -3.14 -18.01 -0.84
CA TRP A 116 -3.97 -19.15 -1.20
C TRP A 116 -3.88 -20.16 -0.06
N HIS A 117 -4.88 -20.14 0.82
CA HIS A 117 -4.81 -20.84 2.10
C HIS A 117 -4.59 -22.37 1.96
N PRO A 118 -5.20 -23.08 1.01
CA PRO A 118 -4.89 -24.49 0.77
C PRO A 118 -3.41 -24.72 0.45
N GLY A 119 -2.84 -23.85 -0.40
CA GLY A 119 -1.43 -23.91 -0.77
C GLY A 119 -0.50 -23.67 0.41
N PHE A 120 -0.82 -22.68 1.25
CA PHE A 120 -0.11 -22.42 2.50
C PHE A 120 -0.19 -23.60 3.47
N CYS A 121 -1.39 -24.16 3.69
CA CYS A 121 -1.59 -25.26 4.60
C CYS A 121 -0.87 -26.52 4.14
N GLN A 122 -0.92 -26.83 2.84
CA GLN A 122 -0.21 -27.97 2.27
C GLN A 122 1.31 -27.80 2.30
N SER A 123 1.81 -26.57 2.10
CA SER A 123 3.26 -26.34 1.97
C SER A 123 3.96 -26.11 3.31
N TYR A 124 3.27 -25.52 4.29
CA TYR A 124 3.87 -25.04 5.53
C TYR A 124 3.03 -25.36 6.76
N GLY A 125 1.72 -25.13 6.68
CA GLY A 125 0.90 -25.00 7.89
C GLY A 125 0.46 -26.31 8.54
N TYR A 126 0.10 -27.32 7.76
CA TYR A 126 -0.46 -28.56 8.28
C TYR A 126 0.57 -29.37 9.07
N GLU A 127 1.76 -29.59 8.51
CA GLU A 127 2.85 -30.29 9.20
C GLU A 127 3.37 -29.51 10.41
N ALA A 128 3.37 -28.17 10.34
CA ALA A 128 3.72 -27.32 11.48
C ALA A 128 2.63 -27.27 12.57
N GLY A 129 1.52 -28.00 12.42
CA GLY A 129 0.46 -28.08 13.43
C GLY A 129 -0.38 -26.81 13.58
N LYS A 130 -0.45 -25.95 12.55
CA LYS A 130 -1.25 -24.72 12.61
C LYS A 130 -2.75 -25.05 12.68
N ALA A 131 -3.43 -24.50 13.69
CA ALA A 131 -4.82 -24.82 13.99
C ALA A 131 -5.77 -24.46 12.83
N GLU A 132 -5.50 -23.39 12.11
CA GLU A 132 -6.24 -22.98 10.92
C GLU A 132 -6.14 -23.99 9.76
N CYS A 133 -5.06 -24.76 9.70
CA CYS A 133 -4.82 -25.77 8.67
C CYS A 133 -5.31 -27.17 9.08
N LYS A 134 -5.20 -27.53 10.36
CA LYS A 134 -5.70 -28.81 10.89
C LYS A 134 -7.23 -28.93 10.82
N HIS A 135 -7.94 -27.82 10.70
CA HIS A 135 -9.40 -27.78 10.66
C HIS A 135 -9.95 -27.09 9.41
N LEU A 136 -9.14 -27.00 8.34
CA LEU A 136 -9.60 -26.42 7.07
C LEU A 136 -10.63 -27.35 6.41
N LYS A 137 -11.90 -27.02 6.55
CA LYS A 137 -13.00 -27.75 5.92
C LYS A 137 -13.05 -27.49 4.42
N ALA A 138 -13.46 -28.50 3.65
CA ALA A 138 -13.56 -28.37 2.20
C ALA A 138 -14.48 -27.23 1.73
N ASN A 139 -15.54 -26.88 2.49
CA ASN A 139 -16.50 -25.83 2.15
C ASN A 139 -16.22 -24.48 2.83
N ALA A 140 -15.06 -24.32 3.50
CA ALA A 140 -14.71 -23.07 4.14
C ALA A 140 -14.43 -21.97 3.10
N TYR A 141 -14.72 -20.70 3.43
CA TYR A 141 -14.40 -19.57 2.56
C TYR A 141 -12.91 -19.57 2.13
N SER A 142 -12.02 -19.84 3.09
CA SER A 142 -10.57 -19.91 2.88
C SER A 142 -10.12 -21.09 1.99
N ALA A 143 -10.96 -22.10 1.77
CA ALA A 143 -10.65 -23.18 0.83
C ALA A 143 -10.87 -22.78 -0.64
N HIS A 144 -11.58 -21.67 -0.88
CA HIS A 144 -12.00 -21.25 -2.22
C HIS A 144 -11.60 -19.82 -2.59
N HIS A 145 -10.93 -19.09 -1.69
CA HIS A 145 -10.59 -17.68 -1.92
C HIS A 145 -9.18 -17.38 -1.42
N LEU A 146 -8.57 -16.33 -1.98
CA LEU A 146 -7.38 -15.75 -1.37
C LEU A 146 -7.79 -15.10 -0.04
N ILE A 147 -7.02 -15.40 1.01
CA ILE A 147 -7.19 -14.85 2.35
C ILE A 147 -6.18 -13.73 2.60
N LEU A 148 -6.48 -12.86 3.55
CA LEU A 148 -5.63 -11.75 3.91
C LEU A 148 -4.44 -12.26 4.71
N HIS A 149 -3.24 -12.12 4.15
CA HIS A 149 -2.00 -12.23 4.90
C HIS A 149 -1.73 -10.89 5.58
N GLY A 150 -1.68 -9.79 4.82
CA GLY A 150 -1.46 -8.45 5.38
C GLY A 150 -1.46 -7.32 4.35
N LEU A 151 -1.37 -6.09 4.85
CA LEU A 151 -1.23 -4.87 4.06
C LEU A 151 -0.02 -4.09 4.55
N TRP A 152 1.13 -4.26 3.91
CA TRP A 152 2.41 -3.84 4.46
C TRP A 152 2.81 -2.47 3.93
N PRO A 153 2.81 -1.40 4.75
CA PRO A 153 3.54 -0.20 4.39
C PRO A 153 5.00 -0.59 4.13
N ASN A 154 5.58 -0.08 3.06
CA ASN A 154 6.95 -0.38 2.67
C ASN A 154 7.76 0.90 2.42
N GLN A 155 9.07 0.78 2.59
CA GLN A 155 10.04 1.79 2.20
C GLN A 155 11.09 1.13 1.31
N GLN A 156 11.29 1.67 0.10
CA GLN A 156 12.27 1.14 -0.84
C GLN A 156 13.67 1.06 -0.22
N ILE A 157 14.07 2.08 0.57
CA ILE A 157 15.38 2.09 1.23
C ILE A 157 15.53 1.01 2.32
N CYS A 158 14.43 0.58 2.92
CA CYS A 158 14.42 -0.47 3.92
C CYS A 158 14.44 -1.88 3.31
N GLY A 159 14.21 -2.02 2.00
CA GLY A 159 13.96 -3.31 1.37
C GLY A 159 12.78 -4.02 2.04
N GLU A 160 13.00 -5.22 2.57
CA GLU A 160 11.97 -6.01 3.27
C GLU A 160 11.91 -5.73 4.77
N HIS A 161 12.72 -4.80 5.27
CA HIS A 161 12.92 -4.58 6.70
C HIS A 161 12.06 -3.46 7.30
N TYR A 162 11.24 -2.76 6.51
CA TYR A 162 10.37 -1.73 7.09
C TYR A 162 9.25 -2.39 7.91
N GLY A 163 9.23 -2.09 9.21
CA GLY A 163 8.28 -2.68 10.13
C GLY A 163 8.62 -2.39 11.60
N TYR A 164 7.70 -2.76 12.48
CA TYR A 164 7.79 -2.55 13.92
C TYR A 164 7.99 -1.07 14.30
N CYS A 165 7.26 -0.17 13.63
CA CYS A 165 7.43 1.25 13.83
C CYS A 165 7.00 1.68 15.24
N ALA A 166 7.96 2.15 16.04
CA ALA A 166 7.78 2.43 17.47
C ALA A 166 7.25 1.24 18.29
N VAL A 167 7.54 0.01 17.86
CA VAL A 167 7.10 -1.23 18.50
C VAL A 167 8.29 -2.17 18.65
N ASN A 168 8.38 -2.89 19.77
CA ASN A 168 9.39 -3.94 19.93
C ASN A 168 8.92 -5.27 19.32
N PRO A 169 9.75 -5.95 18.52
CA PRO A 169 9.45 -7.30 18.03
C PRO A 169 9.19 -8.29 19.17
N ARG A 170 8.27 -9.23 18.94
CA ARG A 170 7.98 -10.35 19.84
C ARG A 170 8.29 -11.66 19.15
N LYS A 171 8.58 -12.69 19.95
CA LYS A 171 8.93 -14.02 19.46
C LYS A 171 7.72 -14.71 18.82
N ASN A 172 6.57 -14.69 19.48
CA ASN A 172 5.34 -15.31 18.99
C ASN A 172 4.27 -14.26 18.70
N HIS A 173 3.36 -14.57 17.77
CA HIS A 173 2.29 -13.67 17.36
C HIS A 173 1.35 -13.30 18.53
N CYS A 174 1.01 -14.28 19.36
CA CYS A 174 0.11 -14.07 20.51
C CYS A 174 0.78 -13.33 21.70
N ASP A 175 2.10 -13.13 21.68
CA ASP A 175 2.81 -12.36 22.73
C ASP A 175 2.54 -10.85 22.61
N TYR A 176 2.04 -10.40 21.45
CA TYR A 176 1.55 -9.04 21.27
C TYR A 176 0.21 -8.84 21.98
N PRO A 177 -0.09 -7.62 22.50
CA PRO A 177 -1.40 -7.33 23.08
C PRO A 177 -2.56 -7.58 22.09
N PRO A 178 -3.73 -8.01 22.57
CA PRO A 178 -4.90 -8.18 21.71
C PRO A 178 -5.36 -6.85 21.11
N LEU A 179 -5.90 -6.92 19.90
CA LEU A 179 -6.49 -5.78 19.19
C LEU A 179 -7.98 -5.70 19.47
N ALA A 180 -8.49 -4.49 19.69
CA ALA A 180 -9.92 -4.25 19.87
C ALA A 180 -10.55 -3.89 18.51
N PHE A 181 -11.47 -4.71 18.02
CA PHE A 181 -12.19 -4.46 16.78
C PHE A 181 -13.65 -4.14 17.05
N SER A 182 -14.26 -3.39 16.13
CA SER A 182 -15.72 -3.33 16.05
C SER A 182 -16.28 -4.72 15.72
N ALA A 183 -17.51 -5.01 16.13
CA ALA A 183 -18.13 -6.33 15.90
C ALA A 183 -18.12 -6.73 14.42
N LYS A 184 -18.34 -5.77 13.52
CA LYS A 184 -18.32 -5.98 12.07
C LYS A 184 -16.93 -6.37 11.55
N VAL A 185 -15.87 -5.71 12.05
CA VAL A 185 -14.49 -6.02 11.64
C VAL A 185 -14.02 -7.33 12.25
N ASP A 186 -14.36 -7.64 13.51
CA ASP A 186 -14.05 -8.93 14.13
C ASP A 186 -14.64 -10.09 13.31
N GLU A 187 -15.94 -10.04 13.01
CA GLU A 187 -16.63 -11.10 12.25
C GLU A 187 -16.01 -11.29 10.86
N ARG A 188 -15.82 -10.19 10.12
CA ARG A 188 -15.30 -10.27 8.76
C ARG A 188 -13.82 -10.68 8.74
N LEU A 189 -13.01 -10.20 9.69
CA LEU A 189 -11.59 -10.55 9.75
C LEU A 189 -11.39 -12.03 10.07
N ARG A 190 -12.26 -12.66 10.86
CA ARG A 190 -12.22 -14.12 11.09
C ARG A 190 -12.41 -14.93 9.79
N GLN A 191 -13.25 -14.44 8.87
CA GLN A 191 -13.44 -15.07 7.57
C GLN A 191 -12.23 -14.85 6.65
N PHE A 192 -11.68 -13.64 6.63
CA PHE A 192 -10.58 -13.24 5.75
C PHE A 192 -9.20 -13.63 6.28
N MET A 193 -9.05 -13.97 7.57
CA MET A 193 -7.78 -14.33 8.19
C MET A 193 -8.00 -15.56 9.10
N PRO A 194 -7.93 -16.78 8.56
CA PRO A 194 -8.24 -18.02 9.30
C PRO A 194 -7.41 -18.23 10.56
N SER A 195 -6.17 -17.74 10.58
CA SER A 195 -5.29 -17.73 11.75
C SER A 195 -5.84 -16.87 12.90
N TYR A 196 -6.52 -15.76 12.61
CA TYR A 196 -7.23 -14.99 13.63
C TYR A 196 -8.43 -15.77 14.19
N ALA A 197 -9.22 -16.40 13.31
CA ALA A 197 -10.34 -17.24 13.74
C ALA A 197 -9.89 -18.44 14.58
N ALA A 198 -8.76 -19.05 14.23
CA ALA A 198 -8.19 -20.19 14.93
C ALA A 198 -7.39 -19.82 16.19
N GLY A 199 -7.18 -18.52 16.46
CA GLY A 199 -6.45 -18.05 17.64
C GLY A 199 -4.93 -18.16 17.56
N THR A 200 -4.35 -18.25 16.35
CA THR A 200 -2.89 -18.21 16.12
C THR A 200 -2.34 -16.79 15.96
N CYS A 201 -3.19 -15.78 16.18
CA CYS A 201 -2.88 -14.37 16.41
C CYS A 201 -2.15 -13.64 15.28
N LEU A 202 -2.27 -14.07 14.02
CA LEU A 202 -1.62 -13.41 12.88
C LEU A 202 -2.00 -11.93 12.79
N GLU A 203 -3.24 -11.56 13.10
CA GLU A 203 -3.70 -10.17 13.11
C GLU A 203 -2.86 -9.29 14.02
N ARG A 204 -2.35 -9.83 15.13
CA ARG A 204 -1.47 -9.08 16.03
C ARG A 204 -0.12 -8.87 15.37
N HIS A 205 0.48 -9.92 14.82
CA HIS A 205 1.76 -9.80 14.12
C HIS A 205 1.68 -8.76 13.00
N GLU A 206 0.66 -8.87 12.15
CA GLU A 206 0.42 -7.98 11.02
C GLU A 206 0.20 -6.53 11.46
N TRP A 207 -0.56 -6.31 12.52
CA TRP A 207 -0.72 -4.97 13.07
C TRP A 207 0.59 -4.43 13.64
N TYR A 208 1.25 -5.14 14.55
CA TYR A 208 2.39 -4.61 15.27
C TYR A 208 3.64 -4.48 14.40
N LYS A 209 3.81 -5.36 13.40
CA LYS A 209 4.89 -5.27 12.42
C LYS A 209 4.58 -4.26 11.32
N HIS A 210 3.38 -4.26 10.76
CA HIS A 210 3.08 -3.49 9.55
C HIS A 210 2.09 -2.35 9.81
N GLY A 211 0.94 -2.65 10.44
CA GLY A 211 -0.07 -1.65 10.78
C GLY A 211 0.42 -0.50 11.68
N SER A 212 1.44 -0.73 12.51
CA SER A 212 2.09 0.29 13.36
C SER A 212 2.86 1.35 12.56
N CYS A 213 3.19 1.07 11.30
CA CYS A 213 3.93 1.97 10.42
C CYS A 213 3.06 2.98 9.65
N GLN A 214 1.76 3.04 9.95
CA GLN A 214 0.79 3.92 9.29
C GLN A 214 -0.16 4.58 10.31
N ILE A 215 -1.09 5.45 9.86
CA ILE A 215 -1.86 6.36 10.73
C ILE A 215 -3.31 5.95 11.04
N LEU A 216 -3.88 5.00 10.29
CA LEU A 216 -5.21 4.45 10.50
C LEU A 216 -5.27 3.69 11.82
N THR A 217 -6.46 3.65 12.43
CA THR A 217 -6.75 2.71 13.51
C THR A 217 -6.68 1.27 13.00
N ASN A 218 -6.52 0.30 13.91
CA ASN A 218 -6.56 -1.12 13.57
C ASN A 218 -7.85 -1.52 12.83
N ASP A 219 -9.00 -1.00 13.28
CA ASP A 219 -10.30 -1.25 12.64
C ASP A 219 -10.32 -0.75 11.17
N ALA A 220 -9.83 0.47 10.93
CA ALA A 220 -9.79 1.07 9.59
C ALA A 220 -8.71 0.43 8.69
N TYR A 221 -7.58 0.01 9.25
CA TYR A 221 -6.51 -0.68 8.54
C TYR A 221 -6.97 -2.06 8.04
N PHE A 222 -7.54 -2.89 8.92
CA PHE A 222 -8.04 -4.21 8.50
C PHE A 222 -9.28 -4.10 7.62
N SER A 223 -10.14 -3.10 7.82
CA SER A 223 -11.25 -2.83 6.90
C SER A 223 -10.77 -2.53 5.47
N LEU A 224 -9.74 -1.69 5.34
CA LEU A 224 -9.13 -1.37 4.04
C LEU A 224 -8.51 -2.62 3.40
N ALA A 225 -7.72 -3.36 4.17
CA ALA A 225 -7.07 -4.58 3.69
C ALA A 225 -8.08 -5.64 3.21
N MET A 226 -9.15 -5.87 3.99
CA MET A 226 -10.23 -6.79 3.61
C MET A 226 -11.00 -6.32 2.38
N ARG A 227 -11.25 -5.01 2.22
CA ARG A 227 -11.89 -4.48 1.00
C ARG A 227 -11.04 -4.76 -0.23
N LEU A 228 -9.74 -4.48 -0.17
CA LEU A 228 -8.84 -4.73 -1.30
C LEU A 228 -8.70 -6.22 -1.61
N ASN A 229 -8.65 -7.08 -0.59
CA ASN A 229 -8.70 -8.54 -0.76
C ASN A 229 -10.00 -8.98 -1.45
N ASP A 230 -11.14 -8.41 -1.04
CA ASP A 230 -12.45 -8.72 -1.62
C ASP A 230 -12.53 -8.32 -3.10
N GLU A 231 -12.01 -7.14 -3.46
CA GLU A 231 -11.89 -6.71 -4.86
C GLU A 231 -10.95 -7.60 -5.68
N PHE A 232 -9.86 -8.10 -5.07
CA PHE A 232 -8.99 -9.07 -5.74
C PHE A 232 -9.73 -10.37 -6.04
N ASN A 233 -10.46 -10.92 -5.06
CA ASN A 233 -11.21 -12.18 -5.21
C ASN A 233 -12.31 -12.08 -6.27
N HIS A 234 -12.96 -10.92 -6.42
CA HIS A 234 -13.96 -10.65 -7.47
C HIS A 234 -13.34 -10.27 -8.84
N SER A 235 -12.02 -10.27 -8.97
CA SER A 235 -11.37 -10.04 -10.25
C SER A 235 -11.27 -11.33 -11.06
N ALA A 236 -11.09 -11.23 -12.39
CA ALA A 236 -10.90 -12.39 -13.26
C ALA A 236 -9.78 -13.35 -12.80
N LEU A 237 -8.68 -12.80 -12.26
CA LEU A 237 -7.60 -13.59 -11.66
C LEU A 237 -8.02 -14.33 -10.39
N GLY A 238 -8.74 -13.67 -9.48
CA GLY A 238 -9.21 -14.27 -8.23
C GLY A 238 -10.20 -15.40 -8.48
N GLU A 239 -11.21 -15.16 -9.33
CA GLU A 239 -12.18 -16.16 -9.76
C GLU A 239 -11.52 -17.35 -10.45
N PHE A 240 -10.55 -17.09 -11.33
CA PHE A 240 -9.81 -18.15 -12.00
C PHE A 240 -9.05 -19.04 -11.02
N ILE A 241 -8.33 -18.46 -10.05
CA ILE A 241 -7.62 -19.25 -9.04
C ILE A 241 -8.61 -20.11 -8.24
N SER A 242 -9.76 -19.55 -7.87
CA SER A 242 -10.81 -20.27 -7.14
C SER A 242 -11.36 -21.48 -7.91
N VAL A 243 -11.76 -21.27 -9.16
CA VAL A 243 -12.37 -22.31 -10.01
C VAL A 243 -11.36 -23.42 -10.37
N HIS A 244 -10.07 -23.09 -10.45
CA HIS A 244 -9.00 -24.02 -10.78
C HIS A 244 -8.31 -24.64 -9.55
N ALA A 245 -8.93 -24.60 -8.37
CA ALA A 245 -8.45 -25.35 -7.23
C ALA A 245 -8.34 -26.86 -7.56
N GLY A 246 -7.17 -27.45 -7.36
CA GLY A 246 -6.82 -28.83 -7.71
C GLY A 246 -6.06 -28.96 -9.04
N ASP A 247 -6.14 -27.94 -9.91
CA ASP A 247 -5.55 -27.99 -11.24
C ASP A 247 -4.07 -27.56 -11.28
N LYS A 248 -3.43 -27.90 -12.40
CA LYS A 248 -2.15 -27.33 -12.82
C LYS A 248 -2.37 -26.32 -13.95
N VAL A 249 -1.96 -25.07 -13.71
CA VAL A 249 -2.14 -23.95 -14.63
C VAL A 249 -0.80 -23.39 -15.11
N LYS A 250 -0.81 -22.67 -16.24
CA LYS A 250 0.39 -22.00 -16.76
C LYS A 250 0.56 -20.62 -16.11
N ARG A 251 1.77 -20.28 -15.68
CA ARG A 251 2.09 -18.94 -15.16
C ARG A 251 1.76 -17.83 -16.17
N GLU A 252 1.97 -18.08 -17.45
CA GLU A 252 1.61 -17.14 -18.53
C GLU A 252 0.10 -16.84 -18.56
N GLN A 253 -0.75 -17.84 -18.26
CA GLN A 253 -2.20 -17.64 -18.19
C GLN A 253 -2.57 -16.73 -17.02
N LEU A 254 -1.97 -16.94 -15.84
CA LEU A 254 -2.14 -16.04 -14.70
C LEU A 254 -1.68 -14.61 -15.03
N ARG A 255 -0.58 -14.46 -15.77
CA ARG A 255 -0.07 -13.13 -16.21
C ARG A 255 -1.05 -12.42 -17.15
N LYS A 256 -1.72 -13.16 -18.06
CA LYS A 256 -2.80 -12.60 -18.90
C LYS A 256 -3.99 -12.14 -18.05
N LEU A 257 -4.35 -12.92 -17.03
CA LEU A 257 -5.43 -12.57 -16.10
C LEU A 257 -5.09 -11.37 -15.21
N VAL A 258 -3.83 -11.16 -14.82
CA VAL A 258 -3.39 -9.92 -14.16
C VAL A 258 -3.71 -8.70 -15.04
N VAL A 259 -3.36 -8.76 -16.32
CA VAL A 259 -3.65 -7.67 -17.27
C VAL A 259 -5.14 -7.45 -17.44
N GLN A 260 -5.92 -8.53 -17.52
CA GLN A 260 -7.38 -8.46 -17.61
C GLN A 260 -8.01 -7.84 -16.35
N SER A 261 -7.53 -8.21 -15.17
CA SER A 261 -8.05 -7.75 -13.88
C SER A 261 -7.64 -6.32 -13.54
N PHE A 262 -6.40 -5.93 -13.86
CA PHE A 262 -5.78 -4.72 -13.32
C PHE A 262 -5.11 -3.84 -14.39
N GLY A 263 -5.27 -4.15 -15.67
CA GLY A 263 -4.69 -3.37 -16.77
C GLY A 263 -3.22 -3.67 -17.08
N GLN A 264 -2.75 -3.21 -18.24
CA GLN A 264 -1.43 -3.53 -18.79
C GLN A 264 -0.26 -3.04 -17.91
N THR A 265 -0.42 -1.88 -17.28
CA THR A 265 0.59 -1.26 -16.40
C THR A 265 0.79 -2.06 -15.10
N ALA A 266 -0.22 -2.81 -14.67
CA ALA A 266 -0.18 -3.60 -13.44
C ALA A 266 0.50 -4.97 -13.61
N ALA A 267 0.84 -5.37 -14.83
CA ALA A 267 1.41 -6.70 -15.13
C ALA A 267 2.69 -7.01 -14.34
N GLN A 268 3.49 -5.98 -14.03
CA GLN A 268 4.74 -6.07 -13.27
C GLN A 268 4.58 -5.74 -11.77
N ARG A 269 3.33 -5.59 -11.31
CA ARG A 269 3.00 -5.15 -9.94
C ARG A 269 2.30 -6.25 -9.14
N VAL A 270 2.09 -7.41 -9.75
CA VAL A 270 1.55 -8.61 -9.11
C VAL A 270 2.61 -9.70 -9.11
N TYR A 271 2.86 -10.33 -7.98
CA TYR A 271 3.88 -11.38 -7.83
C TYR A 271 3.24 -12.65 -7.31
N PHE A 272 3.63 -13.78 -7.90
CA PHE A 272 3.17 -15.09 -7.47
C PHE A 272 4.28 -15.76 -6.65
N GLY A 273 3.95 -16.09 -5.40
CA GLY A 273 4.77 -16.87 -4.49
C GLY A 273 4.38 -18.33 -4.55
N CYS A 274 5.31 -19.18 -4.96
CA CYS A 274 5.15 -20.62 -4.92
C CYS A 274 6.14 -21.30 -3.99
N LYS A 275 5.72 -22.45 -3.46
CA LYS A 275 6.57 -23.43 -2.79
C LYS A 275 6.45 -24.77 -3.51
N ASP A 276 7.57 -25.29 -3.99
CA ASP A 276 7.64 -26.58 -4.70
C ASP A 276 6.61 -26.69 -5.86
N GLY A 277 6.34 -25.56 -6.51
CA GLY A 277 5.38 -25.43 -7.62
C GLY A 277 3.93 -25.20 -7.22
N LEU A 278 3.59 -25.20 -5.92
CA LEU A 278 2.25 -24.85 -5.43
C LEU A 278 2.14 -23.34 -5.23
N LEU A 279 1.05 -22.73 -5.68
CA LEU A 279 0.74 -21.33 -5.35
C LEU A 279 0.47 -21.20 -3.84
N VAL A 280 1.15 -20.25 -3.19
CA VAL A 280 1.01 -19.95 -1.76
C VAL A 280 0.55 -18.52 -1.56
N ASP A 281 1.18 -17.56 -2.23
CA ASP A 281 0.90 -16.13 -2.03
C ASP A 281 0.76 -15.40 -3.37
N VAL A 282 -0.02 -14.33 -3.34
CA VAL A 282 -0.11 -13.30 -4.36
C VAL A 282 0.15 -11.96 -3.69
N TRP A 283 1.19 -11.26 -4.14
CA TRP A 283 1.54 -9.93 -3.63
C TRP A 283 1.23 -8.87 -4.67
N LEU A 284 0.55 -7.80 -4.26
CA LEU A 284 0.24 -6.65 -5.11
C LEU A 284 0.96 -5.42 -4.59
N GLN A 285 1.77 -4.79 -5.44
CA GLN A 285 2.41 -3.52 -5.15
C GLN A 285 1.40 -2.38 -5.31
N LEU A 286 1.22 -1.60 -4.25
CA LEU A 286 0.30 -0.47 -4.15
C LEU A 286 1.05 0.85 -3.89
N PRO A 287 0.46 2.01 -4.24
CA PRO A 287 1.08 3.32 -4.01
C PRO A 287 1.13 3.68 -2.51
N ALA A 288 1.97 4.66 -2.15
CA ALA A 288 2.08 5.20 -0.78
C ALA A 288 0.76 5.73 -0.20
N LEU A 289 -0.14 6.20 -1.07
CA LEU A 289 -1.43 6.76 -0.68
C LEU A 289 -2.54 5.83 -1.16
N ILE A 290 -3.29 5.30 -0.20
CA ILE A 290 -4.43 4.43 -0.45
C ILE A 290 -5.69 5.09 0.11
N PRO A 291 -6.39 5.94 -0.67
CA PRO A 291 -7.66 6.48 -0.24
C PRO A 291 -8.66 5.34 0.03
N GLN A 292 -9.42 5.45 1.12
CA GLN A 292 -10.31 4.38 1.60
C GLN A 292 -11.32 3.88 0.57
N GLN A 293 -11.76 4.75 -0.35
CA GLN A 293 -12.77 4.43 -1.37
C GLN A 293 -12.18 4.17 -2.76
N GLU A 294 -10.86 4.29 -2.94
CA GLU A 294 -10.24 4.08 -4.24
C GLU A 294 -10.17 2.59 -4.56
N SER A 295 -10.56 2.23 -5.78
CA SER A 295 -10.60 0.83 -6.23
C SER A 295 -9.19 0.24 -6.33
N LEU A 296 -9.08 -1.07 -6.13
CA LEU A 296 -7.83 -1.80 -6.34
C LEU A 296 -7.32 -1.60 -7.78
N PHE A 297 -8.21 -1.58 -8.77
CA PHE A 297 -7.83 -1.31 -10.16
C PHE A 297 -7.10 0.03 -10.33
N ASP A 298 -7.65 1.11 -9.77
CA ASP A 298 -7.08 2.47 -9.87
C ASP A 298 -5.77 2.58 -9.09
N LEU A 299 -5.71 1.99 -7.89
CA LEU A 299 -4.48 1.94 -7.10
C LEU A 299 -3.36 1.21 -7.85
N MET A 300 -3.69 0.11 -8.51
CA MET A 300 -2.74 -0.64 -9.33
C MET A 300 -2.23 0.16 -10.52
N GLN A 301 -2.95 1.19 -11.01
CA GLN A 301 -2.43 2.09 -12.05
C GLN A 301 -1.39 3.08 -11.51
N LYS A 302 -1.54 3.53 -10.26
CA LYS A 302 -0.74 4.59 -9.62
C LYS A 302 0.52 4.09 -8.92
N SER A 303 0.61 2.79 -8.72
CA SER A 303 1.74 2.14 -8.08
C SER A 303 3.01 2.21 -8.95
N ALA A 304 4.18 2.23 -8.31
CA ALA A 304 5.45 2.12 -9.02
C ALA A 304 5.77 0.65 -9.31
N ASP A 305 6.63 0.41 -10.29
CA ASP A 305 7.13 -0.94 -10.53
C ASP A 305 8.10 -1.32 -9.42
N PHE A 306 7.81 -2.44 -8.76
CA PHE A 306 8.72 -3.03 -7.79
C PHE A 306 9.62 -4.04 -8.49
N LYS A 307 10.76 -4.40 -7.89
CA LYS A 307 11.61 -5.47 -8.42
C LYS A 307 11.58 -6.62 -7.43
N TYR A 308 10.53 -7.43 -7.49
CA TYR A 308 10.46 -8.68 -6.74
C TYR A 308 10.62 -9.88 -7.68
N ASN A 309 11.31 -10.91 -7.22
CA ASN A 309 11.48 -12.11 -8.03
C ASN A 309 10.31 -13.08 -7.76
N GLU A 310 9.55 -13.41 -8.79
CA GLU A 310 8.55 -14.47 -8.70
C GLU A 310 9.23 -15.82 -8.46
N SER A 311 8.79 -16.55 -7.43
CA SER A 311 9.29 -17.91 -7.17
C SER A 311 8.54 -18.99 -7.95
N CYS A 312 7.42 -18.65 -8.60
CA CYS A 312 6.60 -19.61 -9.32
C CYS A 312 7.23 -20.12 -10.63
N PRO A 313 7.23 -21.44 -10.87
CA PRO A 313 7.70 -22.03 -12.13
C PRO A 313 6.71 -21.76 -13.27
N ARG A 314 7.02 -22.28 -14.47
CA ARG A 314 6.12 -22.20 -15.64
C ARG A 314 4.76 -22.86 -15.39
N ASP A 315 4.77 -23.98 -14.68
CA ASP A 315 3.60 -24.81 -14.38
C ASP A 315 3.30 -24.75 -12.88
N ILE A 316 2.19 -24.14 -12.50
CA ILE A 316 1.81 -23.87 -11.11
C ILE A 316 0.65 -24.79 -10.72
N ARG A 317 0.73 -25.45 -9.56
CA ARG A 317 -0.41 -26.16 -8.99
C ARG A 317 -1.20 -25.24 -8.07
N ILE A 318 -2.51 -25.16 -8.28
CA ILE A 318 -3.42 -24.53 -7.33
C ILE A 318 -3.92 -25.62 -6.41
N SER A 319 -3.55 -25.57 -5.14
CA SER A 319 -3.90 -26.62 -4.18
C SER A 319 -5.41 -26.61 -3.88
N ASP A 320 -6.02 -27.78 -3.78
CA ASP A 320 -7.37 -28.05 -3.26
C ASP A 320 -7.33 -28.65 -1.84
N PHE A 321 -6.20 -28.51 -1.15
CA PHE A 321 -6.00 -29.03 0.19
C PHE A 321 -7.14 -28.64 1.14
N ASN A 322 -7.65 -29.64 1.84
CA ASN A 322 -8.56 -29.52 2.96
C ASN A 322 -8.27 -30.68 3.94
N ALA A 323 -8.53 -30.46 5.22
CA ALA A 323 -8.24 -31.43 6.28
C ALA A 323 -9.15 -32.67 6.23
N ASP A 324 -10.27 -32.61 5.52
CA ASP A 324 -11.20 -33.74 5.41
C ASP A 324 -10.67 -34.84 4.47
N ALA A 325 -9.78 -34.47 3.53
CA ALA A 325 -9.24 -35.35 2.50
C ALA A 325 -7.73 -35.65 2.64
N TRP A 326 -7.07 -35.14 3.68
CA TRP A 326 -5.61 -35.19 3.87
C TRP A 326 -5.14 -35.82 5.18
#